data_AF-A0A1K1W2I9-F1
#
_entry.id   AF-A0A1K1W2I9-F1
#
_cell.length_a   1.000
_cell.length_b   1.000
_cell.length_c   1.000
_cell.angle_alpha   90.00
_cell.angle_beta   90.00
_cell.angle_gamma   90.00
#
_symmetry.space_group_name_H-M   'P 1'
#
loop_
_entity.id
_entity.type
_entity.pdbx_description
1 polymer ?
#
loop_
_entity_poly.entity_id
_entity_poly.type
_entity_poly.pdbx_seq_one_letter_code
_entity_poly.pdbx_strand_id
1 'polypeptide(L)'
;MSADFEYLSELTEDFFRQRRVGRSLAIIEDQAITGWEVWFQIEFANFLSQHESLPEWWREWPVELDRRKEKGQTFCRPDFIIRKKGWRKESYAALEVKQHPDAAACFSNMMKDIKKISKVRVSSLDIRTSWVLGIHKRKSKTELQNLILSRFKSAGMEPPSDNLLIRYISGSNFAYSMF
;
A
#
# COMPACT_ATOMS: atom_id res chain seq x y z
N MET A 1 17.17 -0.06 -4.14
CA MET A 1 15.74 -0.44 -4.01
C MET A 1 15.59 -1.73 -3.19
N SER A 2 14.60 -1.82 -2.30
CA SER A 2 14.35 -3.02 -1.47
C SER A 2 13.71 -4.13 -2.30
N ALA A 3 14.14 -5.38 -2.12
CA ALA A 3 13.55 -6.53 -2.82
C ALA A 3 12.03 -6.67 -2.55
N ASP A 4 11.57 -6.36 -1.32
CA ASP A 4 10.13 -6.35 -1.03
C ASP A 4 9.40 -5.28 -1.83
N PHE A 5 9.98 -4.08 -1.89
CA PHE A 5 9.37 -2.97 -2.61
C PHE A 5 9.25 -3.29 -4.09
N GLU A 6 10.30 -3.85 -4.69
CA GLU A 6 10.31 -4.29 -6.08
C GLU A 6 9.21 -5.33 -6.32
N TYR A 7 9.11 -6.36 -5.48
CA TYR A 7 8.09 -7.39 -5.63
C TYR A 7 6.66 -6.88 -5.43
N LEU A 8 6.41 -6.00 -4.45
CA LEU A 8 5.12 -5.37 -4.28
C LEU A 8 4.80 -4.41 -5.43
N SER A 9 5.82 -3.77 -6.01
CA SER A 9 5.66 -2.90 -7.18
C SER A 9 5.25 -3.72 -8.40
N GLU A 10 5.85 -4.90 -8.60
CA GLU A 10 5.44 -5.86 -9.64
C GLU A 10 3.98 -6.27 -9.46
N LEU A 11 3.61 -6.76 -8.28
CA LEU A 11 2.24 -7.20 -7.99
C LEU A 11 1.20 -6.09 -8.19
N THR A 12 1.49 -4.88 -7.72
CA THR A 12 0.57 -3.74 -7.87
C THR A 12 0.48 -3.29 -9.33
N GLU A 13 1.58 -3.27 -10.06
CA GLU A 13 1.58 -2.94 -11.49
C GLU A 13 0.77 -3.97 -12.30
N ASP A 14 0.98 -5.26 -12.07
CA ASP A 14 0.23 -6.33 -12.74
C ASP A 14 -1.25 -6.31 -12.37
N PHE A 15 -1.59 -5.94 -11.13
CA PHE A 15 -2.97 -5.70 -10.75
C PHE A 15 -3.61 -4.57 -11.57
N PHE A 16 -3.00 -3.39 -11.58
CA PHE A 16 -3.54 -2.22 -12.28
C PHE A 16 -3.47 -2.32 -13.81
N ARG A 17 -2.64 -3.22 -14.36
CA ARG A 17 -2.57 -3.51 -15.80
C ARG A 17 -3.82 -4.23 -16.31
N GLN A 18 -4.57 -4.88 -15.44
CA GLN A 18 -5.82 -5.54 -15.83
C GLN A 18 -6.87 -4.51 -16.26
N ARG A 19 -7.31 -4.58 -17.53
CA ARG A 19 -8.32 -3.66 -18.09
C ARG A 19 -9.59 -3.53 -17.23
N ARG A 20 -9.99 -4.63 -16.57
CA ARG A 20 -11.15 -4.64 -15.66
C ARG A 20 -10.98 -3.66 -14.48
N VAL A 21 -9.78 -3.55 -13.92
CA VAL A 21 -9.51 -2.68 -12.77
C VAL A 21 -9.64 -1.21 -13.17
N GLY A 22 -9.02 -0.82 -14.28
CA GLY A 22 -9.17 0.53 -14.84
C GLY A 22 -10.63 0.89 -15.11
N ARG A 23 -11.38 -0.01 -15.75
CA ARG A 23 -12.82 0.17 -16.00
C ARG A 23 -13.63 0.33 -14.71
N SER A 24 -13.37 -0.50 -13.70
CA SER A 24 -14.05 -0.39 -12.40
C SER A 24 -13.76 0.94 -11.71
N LEU A 25 -12.51 1.42 -11.77
CA LEU A 25 -12.14 2.72 -11.22
C LEU A 25 -12.81 3.89 -11.96
N ALA A 26 -12.95 3.81 -13.29
CA ALA A 26 -13.73 4.78 -14.05
C ALA A 26 -15.19 4.82 -13.59
N ILE A 27 -15.84 3.64 -13.42
CA ILE A 27 -17.21 3.56 -12.91
C ILE A 27 -17.32 4.13 -11.49
N ILE A 28 -16.36 3.83 -10.62
CA ILE A 28 -16.30 4.36 -9.25
C ILE A 28 -16.28 5.89 -9.27
N GLU A 29 -15.51 6.50 -10.17
CA GLU A 29 -15.49 7.95 -10.37
C GLU A 29 -16.80 8.47 -10.94
N ASP A 30 -17.28 7.91 -12.05
CA ASP A 30 -18.46 8.38 -12.77
C ASP A 30 -19.73 8.33 -11.90
N GLN A 31 -19.81 7.35 -11.00
CA GLN A 31 -20.93 7.15 -10.09
C GLN A 31 -20.67 7.70 -8.67
N ALA A 32 -19.53 8.38 -8.46
CA ALA A 32 -19.13 8.92 -7.16
C ALA A 32 -19.19 7.89 -6.01
N ILE A 33 -18.82 6.63 -6.28
CA ILE A 33 -18.82 5.57 -5.28
C ILE A 33 -17.77 5.87 -4.23
N THR A 34 -18.15 5.81 -2.95
CA THR A 34 -17.25 6.04 -1.80
C THR A 34 -16.99 4.73 -1.06
N GLY A 35 -15.96 4.69 -0.21
CA GLY A 35 -15.67 3.49 0.62
C GLY A 35 -15.21 2.26 -0.17
N TRP A 36 -14.84 2.41 -1.45
CA TRP A 36 -14.45 1.31 -2.33
C TRP A 36 -13.08 0.70 -1.99
N GLU A 37 -12.37 1.17 -0.96
CA GLU A 37 -11.14 0.56 -0.45
C GLU A 37 -11.34 -0.93 -0.14
N VAL A 38 -12.50 -1.31 0.40
CA VAL A 38 -12.86 -2.71 0.65
C VAL A 38 -13.01 -3.50 -0.66
N TRP A 39 -13.61 -2.91 -1.69
CA TRP A 39 -13.69 -3.53 -3.02
C TRP A 39 -12.28 -3.77 -3.58
N PHE A 40 -11.39 -2.78 -3.50
CA PHE A 40 -10.00 -2.93 -3.94
C PHE A 40 -9.32 -4.08 -3.20
N GLN A 41 -9.45 -4.15 -1.87
CA GLN A 41 -8.84 -5.22 -1.08
C GLN A 41 -9.37 -6.61 -1.47
N ILE A 42 -10.67 -6.73 -1.76
CA ILE A 42 -11.24 -8.01 -2.24
C ILE A 42 -10.69 -8.37 -3.63
N GLU A 43 -10.65 -7.43 -4.57
CA GLU A 43 -10.13 -7.68 -5.91
C GLU A 43 -8.63 -7.99 -5.90
N PHE A 44 -7.85 -7.30 -5.06
CA PHE A 44 -6.43 -7.55 -4.92
C PHE A 44 -6.17 -8.93 -4.31
N ALA A 45 -6.94 -9.35 -3.30
CA ALA A 45 -6.87 -10.71 -2.76
C ALA A 45 -7.19 -11.78 -3.82
N ASN A 46 -8.23 -11.55 -4.62
CA ASN A 46 -8.59 -12.42 -5.74
C ASN A 46 -7.47 -12.51 -6.79
N PHE A 47 -6.83 -11.39 -7.10
CA PHE A 47 -5.66 -11.35 -7.98
C PHE A 47 -4.46 -12.11 -7.41
N LEU A 48 -4.10 -11.88 -6.15
CA LEU A 48 -2.97 -12.55 -5.50
C LEU A 48 -3.13 -14.08 -5.52
N SER A 49 -4.36 -14.57 -5.34
CA SER A 49 -4.70 -16.00 -5.37
C SER A 49 -4.48 -16.66 -6.73
N GLN A 50 -4.47 -15.88 -7.81
CA GLN A 50 -4.36 -16.35 -9.19
C GLN A 50 -3.03 -15.95 -9.85
N HIS A 51 -2.19 -15.19 -9.14
CA HIS A 51 -0.95 -14.68 -9.69
C HIS A 51 0.08 -15.79 -9.91
N GLU A 52 0.81 -15.74 -11.02
CA GLU A 52 1.75 -16.80 -11.42
C GLU A 52 2.91 -17.00 -10.44
N SER A 53 3.31 -15.95 -9.71
CA SER A 53 4.34 -16.04 -8.68
C SER A 53 3.87 -16.73 -7.40
N LEU A 54 2.58 -17.07 -7.31
CA LEU A 54 1.94 -17.74 -6.18
C LEU A 54 2.30 -17.12 -4.82
N PRO A 55 2.08 -15.81 -4.61
CA PRO A 55 2.40 -15.14 -3.35
C PRO A 55 1.69 -15.81 -2.18
N GLU A 56 2.37 -15.91 -1.05
CA GLU A 56 1.72 -16.20 0.23
C GLU A 56 1.19 -14.89 0.79
N TRP A 57 -0.08 -14.87 1.19
CA TRP A 57 -0.73 -13.66 1.66
C TRP A 57 -1.85 -13.94 2.66
N TRP A 58 -2.08 -12.98 3.54
CA TRP A 58 -3.25 -12.93 4.42
C TRP A 58 -3.78 -11.50 4.47
N ARG A 59 -5.11 -11.37 4.49
CA ARG A 59 -5.78 -10.08 4.67
C ARG A 59 -6.04 -9.82 6.14
N GLU A 60 -5.80 -8.60 6.60
CA GLU A 60 -6.14 -8.14 7.97
C GLU A 60 -5.60 -9.03 9.10
N TRP A 61 -4.44 -9.67 8.87
CA TRP A 61 -3.83 -10.55 9.87
C TRP A 61 -3.38 -9.74 11.09
N PRO A 62 -3.74 -10.15 12.32
CA PRO A 62 -3.34 -9.43 13.51
C PRO A 62 -1.83 -9.57 13.77
N VAL A 63 -1.15 -8.44 13.91
CA VAL A 63 0.26 -8.35 14.32
C VAL A 63 0.36 -7.60 15.65
N GLU A 64 1.22 -8.07 16.56
CA GLU A 64 1.37 -7.44 17.87
C GLU A 64 2.07 -6.08 17.76
N LEU A 65 1.65 -5.12 18.57
CA LEU A 65 2.33 -3.83 18.75
C LEU A 65 3.29 -3.89 19.93
N ASP A 66 4.40 -3.15 19.85
CA ASP A 66 5.31 -2.98 20.97
C ASP A 66 4.62 -2.12 22.04
N ARG A 67 4.30 -2.74 23.18
CA ARG A 67 3.60 -2.09 24.30
C ARG A 67 4.37 -0.93 24.94
N ARG A 68 5.68 -0.80 24.66
CA ARG A 68 6.47 0.36 25.06
C ARG A 68 6.20 1.57 24.17
N LYS A 69 5.86 1.33 22.90
CA LYS A 69 5.52 2.35 21.89
C LYS A 69 4.01 2.64 21.80
N GLU A 70 3.17 1.65 22.13
CA GLU A 70 1.72 1.75 22.08
C GLU A 70 1.08 1.22 23.37
N LYS A 71 0.42 2.09 24.13
CA LYS A 71 -0.13 1.73 25.45
C LYS A 71 -1.61 1.33 25.39
N GLY A 72 -2.35 1.77 24.37
CA GLY A 72 -3.81 1.57 24.29
C GLY A 72 -4.24 0.37 23.44
N GLN A 73 -3.38 -0.11 22.54
CA GLN A 73 -3.72 -1.16 21.59
C GLN A 73 -2.64 -2.25 21.58
N THR A 74 -3.07 -3.52 21.63
CA THR A 74 -2.13 -4.66 21.62
C THR A 74 -1.81 -5.17 20.21
N PHE A 75 -2.73 -4.97 19.26
CA PHE A 75 -2.59 -5.50 17.90
C PHE A 75 -2.97 -4.45 16.85
N CYS A 76 -2.29 -4.45 15.71
CA CYS A 76 -2.82 -3.83 14.49
C CYS A 76 -3.06 -4.89 13.42
N ARG A 77 -3.83 -4.53 12.39
CA ARG A 77 -4.14 -5.37 11.24
C ARG A 77 -3.80 -4.57 9.99
N PRO A 78 -2.63 -4.82 9.36
CA PRO A 78 -2.36 -4.29 8.03
C PRO A 78 -3.37 -4.87 7.04
N ASP A 79 -3.70 -4.12 5.99
CA ASP A 79 -4.59 -4.62 4.95
C ASP A 79 -4.11 -5.95 4.37
N PHE A 80 -2.81 -6.07 4.09
CA PHE A 80 -2.17 -7.32 3.68
C PHE A 80 -0.83 -7.55 4.37
N ILE A 81 -0.54 -8.82 4.63
CA ILE A 81 0.81 -9.35 4.77
C ILE A 81 1.11 -10.24 3.57
N ILE A 82 2.26 -10.01 2.90
CA ILE A 82 2.59 -10.65 1.62
C ILE A 82 4.02 -11.14 1.63
N ARG A 83 4.26 -12.29 0.99
CA ARG A 83 5.60 -12.85 0.78
C ARG A 83 5.69 -13.54 -0.59
N LYS A 84 6.83 -13.38 -1.26
CA LYS A 84 7.15 -14.14 -2.48
C LYS A 84 7.40 -15.62 -2.13
N LYS A 85 6.81 -16.53 -2.89
CA LYS A 85 7.05 -17.97 -2.73
C LYS A 85 8.56 -18.27 -2.83
N GLY A 86 9.06 -19.11 -1.92
CA GLY A 86 10.47 -19.48 -1.85
C GLY A 86 11.37 -18.50 -1.08
N TRP A 87 10.87 -17.34 -0.65
CA TRP A 87 11.62 -16.46 0.26
C TRP A 87 11.63 -17.00 1.70
N ARG A 88 12.41 -16.36 2.58
CA ARG A 88 12.54 -16.74 4.00
C ARG A 88 11.15 -16.94 4.62
N LYS A 89 10.91 -18.13 5.17
CA LYS A 89 9.64 -18.47 5.82
C LYS A 89 9.40 -17.59 7.05
N GLU A 90 8.13 -17.36 7.36
CA GLU A 90 7.67 -16.57 8.50
C GLU A 90 8.15 -15.11 8.55
N SER A 91 8.55 -14.55 7.39
CA SER A 91 9.01 -13.16 7.25
C SER A 91 8.29 -12.50 6.07
N TYR A 92 7.54 -11.43 6.35
CA TYR A 92 6.54 -10.85 5.45
C TYR A 92 6.74 -9.35 5.26
N ALA A 93 6.28 -8.84 4.11
CA ALA A 93 6.07 -7.41 3.91
C ALA A 93 4.63 -7.05 4.26
N ALA A 94 4.43 -6.00 5.04
CA ALA A 94 3.11 -5.42 5.26
C ALA A 94 2.79 -4.41 4.15
N LEU A 95 1.56 -4.44 3.64
CA LEU A 95 1.03 -3.47 2.68
C LEU A 95 -0.27 -2.89 3.24
N GLU A 96 -0.29 -1.57 3.42
CA GLU A 96 -1.51 -0.81 3.72
C GLU A 96 -1.97 -0.07 2.48
N VAL A 97 -3.28 -0.09 2.22
CA VAL A 97 -3.91 0.57 1.09
C VAL A 97 -4.64 1.80 1.59
N LYS A 98 -4.52 2.92 0.88
CA LYS A 98 -5.28 4.12 1.15
C LYS A 98 -5.84 4.67 -0.15
N GLN A 99 -7.05 5.21 -0.09
CA GLN A 99 -7.63 5.96 -1.19
C GLN A 99 -8.07 7.35 -0.76
N HIS A 100 -7.85 8.33 -1.62
CA HIS A 100 -8.47 9.64 -1.50
C HIS A 100 -8.38 10.40 -2.84
N PRO A 101 -9.45 11.09 -3.31
CA PRO A 101 -9.39 11.85 -4.55
C PRO A 101 -8.29 12.92 -4.55
N ASP A 102 -8.18 13.68 -3.45
CA ASP A 102 -7.04 14.58 -3.23
C ASP A 102 -5.78 13.80 -2.82
N ALA A 103 -4.73 13.91 -3.64
CA ALA A 103 -3.47 13.21 -3.43
C ALA A 103 -2.77 13.65 -2.13
N ALA A 104 -2.86 14.93 -1.77
CA ALA A 104 -2.24 15.47 -0.56
C ALA A 104 -2.82 14.84 0.71
N ALA A 105 -4.14 14.66 0.77
CA ALA A 105 -4.84 13.96 1.84
C ALA A 105 -4.59 12.45 1.80
N CYS A 106 -4.53 11.83 0.61
CA CYS A 106 -4.14 10.42 0.45
C CYS A 106 -2.78 10.17 1.10
N PHE A 107 -1.76 10.97 0.74
CA PHE A 107 -0.41 10.83 1.26
C PHE A 107 -0.34 11.13 2.76
N SER A 108 -1.10 12.10 3.27
CA SER A 108 -1.20 12.33 4.72
C SER A 108 -1.74 11.10 5.46
N ASN A 109 -2.70 10.38 4.89
CA ASN A 109 -3.22 9.15 5.50
C ASN A 109 -2.19 8.03 5.43
N MET A 110 -1.54 7.83 4.28
CA MET A 110 -0.44 6.87 4.12
C MET A 110 0.68 7.10 5.14
N MET A 111 1.09 8.35 5.38
CA MET A 111 2.13 8.67 6.38
C MET A 111 1.70 8.29 7.81
N LYS A 112 0.41 8.33 8.14
CA LYS A 112 -0.08 7.87 9.45
C LYS A 112 0.06 6.36 9.59
N ASP A 113 -0.20 5.60 8.53
CA ASP A 113 -0.08 4.15 8.53
C ASP A 113 1.37 3.67 8.58
N ILE A 114 2.32 4.35 7.92
CA ILE A 114 3.75 4.09 8.10
C ILE A 114 4.13 4.21 9.59
N LYS A 115 3.72 5.32 10.24
CA LYS A 115 3.98 5.54 11.66
C LYS A 115 3.33 4.48 12.54
N LYS A 116 2.12 4.06 12.23
CA LYS A 116 1.41 2.98 12.94
C LYS A 116 2.17 1.65 12.83
N ILE A 117 2.58 1.24 11.63
CA ILE A 117 3.26 -0.04 11.43
C ILE A 117 4.68 -0.04 12.01
N SER A 118 5.37 1.11 12.06
CA SER A 118 6.67 1.22 12.75
C SER A 118 6.66 0.87 14.25
N LYS A 119 5.46 0.73 14.83
CA LYS A 119 5.24 0.29 16.22
C LYS A 119 5.05 -1.22 16.35
N VAL A 120 5.00 -1.98 15.26
CA VAL A 120 4.85 -3.44 15.29
C VAL A 120 6.02 -4.08 16.04
N ARG A 121 5.69 -5.09 16.86
CA ARG A 121 6.62 -5.86 17.65
C ARG A 121 7.28 -6.93 16.79
N VAL A 122 8.60 -6.85 16.68
CA VAL A 122 9.47 -7.75 15.88
C VAL A 122 9.27 -9.25 16.22
N SER A 123 8.88 -9.59 17.45
CA SER A 123 8.87 -10.98 17.93
C SER A 123 7.55 -11.75 17.77
N SER A 124 6.56 -11.23 17.04
CA SER A 124 5.23 -11.87 16.90
C SER A 124 5.07 -12.57 15.54
N LEU A 125 5.06 -11.76 14.48
CA LEU A 125 5.20 -12.13 13.08
C LEU A 125 6.31 -11.23 12.53
N ASP A 126 7.30 -11.79 11.83
CA ASP A 126 8.43 -11.00 11.33
C ASP A 126 7.98 -10.14 10.14
N ILE A 127 7.41 -8.97 10.43
CA ILE A 127 7.16 -7.92 9.44
C ILE A 127 8.49 -7.22 9.18
N ARG A 128 9.18 -7.63 8.11
CA ARG A 128 10.53 -7.12 7.80
C ARG A 128 10.51 -5.74 7.15
N THR A 129 9.47 -5.47 6.36
CA THR A 129 9.26 -4.17 5.71
C THR A 129 7.78 -3.83 5.70
N SER A 130 7.48 -2.55 5.50
CA SER A 130 6.12 -2.04 5.51
C SER A 130 6.00 -0.95 4.48
N TRP A 131 4.96 -1.04 3.66
CA TRP A 131 4.75 -0.18 2.50
C TRP A 131 3.32 0.31 2.47
N VAL A 132 3.11 1.46 1.86
CA VAL A 132 1.79 2.06 1.71
C VAL A 132 1.49 2.28 0.24
N LEU A 133 0.31 1.86 -0.21
CA LEU A 133 -0.21 2.06 -1.56
C LEU A 133 -1.34 3.09 -1.51
N GLY A 134 -1.14 4.24 -2.16
CA GLY A 134 -2.13 5.30 -2.27
C GLY A 134 -2.74 5.38 -3.65
N ILE A 135 -4.08 5.36 -3.74
CA ILE A 135 -4.82 5.56 -4.98
C ILE A 135 -5.52 6.92 -4.93
N HIS A 136 -5.24 7.77 -5.92
CA HIS A 136 -5.67 9.17 -5.92
C HIS A 136 -5.90 9.70 -7.34
N LYS A 137 -6.51 10.89 -7.48
CA LYS A 137 -6.66 11.50 -8.80
C LYS A 137 -5.32 11.78 -9.45
N ARG A 138 -5.28 11.64 -10.77
CA ARG A 138 -4.10 11.90 -11.57
C ARG A 138 -3.66 13.36 -11.44
N LYS A 139 -2.37 13.54 -11.21
CA LYS A 139 -1.64 14.81 -11.28
C LYS A 139 -0.34 14.58 -12.06
N SER A 140 0.41 15.64 -12.34
CA SER A 140 1.74 15.48 -12.94
C SER A 140 2.65 14.69 -11.99
N LYS A 141 3.56 13.86 -12.53
CA LYS A 141 4.48 13.08 -11.68
C LYS A 141 5.33 13.99 -10.78
N THR A 142 5.81 15.11 -11.31
CA THR A 142 6.57 16.11 -10.55
C THR A 142 5.78 16.69 -9.38
N GLU A 143 4.50 17.02 -9.59
CA GLU A 143 3.63 17.50 -8.51
C GLU A 143 3.42 16.43 -7.44
N LEU A 144 3.18 15.19 -7.84
CA LEU A 144 3.01 14.07 -6.90
C LEU A 144 4.30 13.81 -6.10
N GLN A 145 5.46 13.83 -6.75
CA GLN A 145 6.76 13.71 -6.06
C GLN A 145 6.94 14.83 -5.05
N ASN A 146 6.70 16.09 -5.43
CA ASN A 146 6.81 17.23 -4.53
C ASN A 146 5.86 17.13 -3.34
N LEU A 147 4.63 16.66 -3.55
CA LEU A 147 3.68 16.42 -2.47
C LEU A 147 4.18 15.34 -1.52
N ILE A 148 4.69 14.21 -2.02
CA ILE A 148 5.25 13.14 -1.19
C ILE A 148 6.43 13.66 -0.36
N LEU A 149 7.41 14.31 -1.00
CA LEU A 149 8.57 14.90 -0.33
C LEU A 149 8.16 15.91 0.76
N SER A 150 7.15 16.74 0.49
CA SER A 150 6.63 17.68 1.48
C SER A 150 6.04 16.96 2.71
N ARG A 151 5.36 15.82 2.51
CA ARG A 151 4.77 15.03 3.60
C ARG A 151 5.82 14.35 4.46
N PHE A 152 6.87 13.81 3.85
CA PHE A 152 8.04 13.28 4.57
C PHE A 152 8.72 14.36 5.41
N LYS A 153 9.00 15.53 4.81
CA LYS A 153 9.57 16.68 5.51
C LYS A 153 8.71 17.12 6.70
N SER A 154 7.40 17.30 6.49
CA SER A 154 6.47 17.68 7.57
C SER A 154 6.35 16.61 8.66
N ALA A 155 6.58 15.35 8.33
CA ALA A 155 6.56 14.25 9.29
C ALA A 155 7.87 14.08 10.07
N GLY A 156 8.93 14.81 9.71
CA GLY A 156 10.28 14.65 10.27
C GLY A 156 10.94 13.34 9.85
N MET A 157 10.62 12.85 8.65
CA MET A 157 11.09 11.57 8.12
C MET A 157 11.89 11.78 6.85
N GLU A 158 12.92 10.96 6.65
CA GLU A 158 13.67 10.96 5.39
C GLU A 158 12.81 10.36 4.27
N PRO A 159 12.79 11.00 3.08
CA PRO A 159 12.07 10.46 1.94
C PRO A 159 12.74 9.16 1.43
N PRO A 160 11.99 8.26 0.77
CA PRO A 160 12.58 7.07 0.19
C PRO A 160 13.39 7.47 -1.05
N SER A 161 14.71 7.27 -1.01
CA SER A 161 15.60 7.61 -2.14
C SER A 161 15.35 6.72 -3.36
N ASP A 162 15.10 5.42 -3.12
CA ASP A 162 14.95 4.42 -4.18
C ASP A 162 13.59 3.70 -4.19
N ASN A 163 12.79 3.84 -3.13
CA ASN A 163 11.56 3.07 -2.95
C ASN A 163 10.34 3.99 -3.13
N LEU A 164 10.24 4.59 -4.33
CA LEU A 164 9.11 5.42 -4.71
C LEU A 164 8.59 5.00 -6.08
N LEU A 165 7.32 4.62 -6.12
CA LEU A 165 6.61 4.26 -7.33
C LEU A 165 5.47 5.27 -7.55
N ILE A 166 5.37 5.82 -8.75
CA ILE A 166 4.23 6.62 -9.20
C ILE A 166 3.85 6.16 -10.61
N ARG A 167 2.60 5.77 -10.78
CA ARG A 167 2.07 5.21 -12.03
C ARG A 167 0.65 5.69 -12.29
N TYR A 168 0.28 5.76 -13.55
CA TYR A 168 -1.08 6.08 -13.98
C TYR A 168 -1.84 4.78 -14.24
N ILE A 169 -3.11 4.75 -13.88
CA ILE A 169 -3.95 3.56 -14.08
C ILE A 169 -4.68 3.70 -15.40
N SER A 170 -4.31 2.88 -16.38
CA SER A 170 -4.90 2.91 -17.72
C SER A 170 -6.43 2.73 -17.67
N GLY A 171 -7.15 3.55 -18.44
CA GLY A 171 -8.61 3.48 -18.51
C GLY A 171 -9.35 4.15 -17.35
N SER A 172 -8.67 4.98 -16.54
CA SER A 172 -9.30 5.80 -15.48
C SER A 172 -8.57 7.14 -15.30
N ASN A 173 -9.14 8.09 -14.54
CA ASN A 173 -8.45 9.32 -14.14
C ASN A 173 -7.65 9.18 -12.83
N PHE A 174 -7.35 7.94 -12.43
CA PHE A 174 -6.58 7.68 -11.22
C PHE A 174 -5.11 7.43 -11.51
N ALA A 175 -4.31 7.67 -10.48
CA ALA A 175 -2.92 7.28 -10.36
C ALA A 175 -2.75 6.52 -9.05
N TYR A 176 -1.68 5.75 -8.95
CA TYR A 176 -1.25 5.18 -7.68
C TYR A 176 0.19 5.55 -7.38
N SER A 177 0.46 5.71 -6.08
CA SER A 177 1.80 5.92 -5.55
C SER A 177 2.09 4.91 -4.45
N MET A 178 3.31 4.40 -4.39
CA MET A 178 3.75 3.48 -3.33
C MET A 178 5.12 3.90 -2.80
N PHE A 179 5.27 3.86 -1.48
CA PHE A 179 6.50 4.20 -0.76
C PHE A 179 6.48 3.68 0.69
#